data_AF-A0A2B7YUD9-F1
#
_entry.id   AF-A0A2B7YUD9-F1
#
_cell.length_a   1.000
_cell.length_b   1.000
_cell.length_c   1.000
_cell.angle_alpha   90.00
_cell.angle_beta   90.00
_cell.angle_gamma   90.00
#
_symmetry.space_group_name_H-M   'P 1'
#
loop_
_entity.id
_entity.type
_entity.pdbx_description
1 polymer ?
#
loop_
_entity_poly.entity_id
_entity_poly.type
_entity_poly.pdbx_seq_one_letter_code
_entity_poly.pdbx_strand_id
1 'polypeptide(L)'
;MAAPIPSIAVPGQRLGPATSYLPGPGTHVQDSFICASIAGPVIVKENTAEPKRKPQQQQQQQQQQQRATLTVARSHTQTLPDINAAKPNPSAPTTTTTAPAPATKKPPAVKYNTLPAVDSIVLARVTRVQKRQATLTILVVLDESQHHSLDTSDMASLLASAPPLLTNSTTNADNNNADELRFQALIRKEDVRAVEKDRVVMDEMFRVGDIVRASVISIGDQSFYYATTARNELGVVLARSEAGNMMFPVSWREMRDAVTGVAELRKVARPF
;
A
#
# COMPACT_ATOMS: atom_id res chain seq x y z
N MET A 1 -15.72 15.23 31.65
CA MET A 1 -14.28 14.92 31.48
C MET A 1 -14.13 14.09 30.22
N ALA A 2 -13.40 14.56 29.22
CA ALA A 2 -13.11 13.76 28.03
C ALA A 2 -12.15 12.63 28.45
N ALA A 3 -12.56 11.38 28.25
CA ALA A 3 -11.69 10.24 28.51
C ALA A 3 -10.46 10.31 27.57
N PRO A 4 -9.25 9.99 28.05
CA PRO A 4 -8.08 9.95 27.19
C PRO A 4 -8.27 8.89 26.10
N ILE A 5 -7.87 9.22 24.87
CA ILE A 5 -7.96 8.30 23.73
C ILE A 5 -6.96 7.16 23.96
N PRO A 6 -7.40 5.88 23.92
CA PRO A 6 -6.49 4.76 24.14
C PRO A 6 -5.55 4.58 22.95
N SER A 7 -4.32 4.14 23.21
CA SER A 7 -3.33 3.87 22.14
C SER A 7 -3.68 2.64 21.30
N ILE A 8 -4.41 1.69 21.89
CA ILE A 8 -4.92 0.48 21.25
C ILE A 8 -6.43 0.39 21.48
N ALA A 9 -7.18 0.02 20.44
CA ALA A 9 -8.62 -0.18 20.51
C ALA A 9 -8.98 -1.61 20.16
N VAL A 10 -10.06 -2.08 20.77
CA VAL A 10 -10.74 -3.34 20.42
C VAL A 10 -12.06 -3.02 19.73
N PRO A 11 -12.61 -3.94 18.89
CA PRO A 11 -13.91 -3.73 18.27
C PRO A 11 -14.99 -3.42 19.31
N GLY A 12 -15.78 -2.37 19.08
CA GLY A 12 -16.80 -1.86 20.00
C GLY A 12 -16.29 -0.83 21.01
N GLN A 13 -14.98 -0.62 21.14
CA GLN A 13 -14.42 0.34 22.09
C GLN A 13 -14.78 1.78 21.68
N ARG A 14 -15.33 2.56 22.61
CA ARG A 14 -15.62 3.99 22.42
C ARG A 14 -14.32 4.79 22.50
N LEU A 15 -14.04 5.57 21.46
CA LEU A 15 -12.81 6.36 21.31
C LEU A 15 -13.02 7.83 21.69
N GLY A 16 -14.20 8.38 21.39
CA GLY A 16 -14.52 9.77 21.69
C GLY A 16 -15.87 10.21 21.13
N PRO A 17 -16.34 11.44 21.44
CA PRO A 17 -17.61 11.94 20.92
C PRO A 17 -17.50 12.32 19.44
N ALA A 18 -18.55 11.99 18.68
CA ALA A 18 -18.71 12.34 17.27
C ALA A 18 -19.07 13.82 17.04
N THR A 19 -18.97 14.66 18.06
CA THR A 19 -18.97 16.13 17.97
C THR A 19 -17.57 16.71 17.92
N SER A 20 -16.57 16.02 18.48
CA SER A 20 -15.17 16.50 18.53
C SER A 20 -14.31 15.89 17.43
N TYR A 21 -14.57 14.65 17.02
CA TYR A 21 -13.71 13.91 16.10
C TYR A 21 -14.41 13.43 14.84
N LEU A 22 -13.73 13.34 13.71
CA LEU A 22 -14.28 12.73 12.50
C LEU A 22 -13.95 11.23 12.45
N PRO A 23 -14.89 10.37 12.03
CA PRO A 23 -14.63 8.94 11.88
C PRO A 23 -13.73 8.70 10.66
N GLY A 24 -12.62 8.01 10.87
CA GLY A 24 -11.70 7.55 9.84
C GLY A 24 -11.80 6.03 9.62
N PRO A 25 -10.96 5.47 8.73
CA PRO A 25 -10.92 4.03 8.49
C PRO A 25 -10.77 3.21 9.78
N GLY A 26 -11.51 2.11 9.88
CA GLY A 26 -11.51 1.27 11.08
C GLY A 26 -12.33 1.79 12.26
N THR A 27 -13.07 2.89 12.09
CA THR A 27 -14.01 3.43 13.07
C THR A 27 -15.40 3.61 12.47
N HIS A 28 -16.44 3.65 13.31
CA HIS A 28 -17.81 4.01 12.93
C HIS A 28 -18.44 4.88 14.02
N VAL A 29 -19.55 5.55 13.69
CA VAL A 29 -20.30 6.37 14.66
C VAL A 29 -21.49 5.57 15.19
N GLN A 30 -21.61 5.49 16.51
CA GLN A 30 -22.73 4.88 17.23
C GLN A 30 -23.13 5.79 18.39
N ASP A 31 -24.42 6.12 18.51
CA ASP A 31 -24.99 6.93 19.61
C ASP A 31 -24.28 8.26 19.87
N SER A 32 -23.83 8.97 18.83
CA SER A 32 -23.02 10.21 18.92
C SER A 32 -21.58 10.01 19.44
N PHE A 33 -21.08 8.78 19.47
CA PHE A 33 -19.70 8.45 19.79
C PHE A 33 -19.04 7.70 18.64
N ILE A 34 -17.73 7.86 18.52
CA ILE A 34 -16.91 7.10 17.58
C ILE A 34 -16.44 5.84 18.28
N CYS A 35 -16.76 4.70 17.68
CA CYS A 35 -16.40 3.38 18.16
C CYS A 35 -15.41 2.74 17.17
N ALA A 36 -14.49 1.94 17.69
CA ALA A 36 -13.60 1.13 16.86
C ALA A 36 -14.39 -0.03 16.22
N SER A 37 -14.22 -0.24 14.92
CA SER A 37 -14.80 -1.41 14.20
C SER A 37 -13.82 -2.57 14.11
N ILE A 38 -12.54 -2.32 14.37
CA ILE A 38 -11.45 -3.28 14.25
C ILE A 38 -10.51 -3.16 15.45
N ALA A 39 -9.74 -4.21 15.70
CA ALA A 39 -8.68 -4.20 16.70
C ALA A 39 -7.41 -3.54 16.13
N GLY A 40 -6.73 -2.72 16.93
CA GLY A 40 -5.39 -2.22 16.62
C GLY A 40 -5.11 -0.80 17.13
N PRO A 41 -3.98 -0.20 16.73
CA PRO A 41 -3.57 1.11 17.22
C PRO A 41 -4.51 2.23 16.73
N VAL A 42 -4.82 3.16 17.63
CA VAL A 42 -5.61 4.36 17.34
C VAL A 42 -4.66 5.48 16.91
N ILE A 43 -4.91 6.03 15.72
CA ILE A 43 -4.14 7.12 15.15
C ILE A 43 -5.06 8.33 15.06
N VAL A 44 -4.69 9.40 15.77
CA VAL A 44 -5.35 10.70 15.67
C VAL A 44 -4.62 11.49 14.60
N LYS A 45 -5.28 11.71 13.45
CA LYS A 45 -4.77 12.62 12.42
C LYS A 45 -5.39 13.99 12.65
N GLU A 46 -4.59 14.91 13.17
CA GLU A 46 -4.94 16.33 13.18
C GLU A 46 -4.85 16.86 11.74
N ASN A 47 -5.94 17.42 11.22
CA ASN A 47 -5.94 18.02 9.89
C ASN A 47 -5.12 19.32 9.93
N THR A 48 -3.80 19.21 9.78
CA THR A 48 -2.95 20.36 9.48
C THR A 48 -3.09 20.67 7.99
N ALA A 49 -4.23 21.24 7.61
CA ALA A 49 -4.36 21.85 6.30
C ALA A 49 -3.56 23.16 6.32
N GLU A 50 -2.45 23.23 5.59
CA GLU A 50 -1.75 24.50 5.37
C GLU A 50 -2.72 25.54 4.78
N PRO A 51 -2.79 26.76 5.34
CA PRO A 51 -3.77 27.74 4.92
C PRO A 51 -3.37 28.35 3.56
N LYS A 52 -3.93 27.83 2.46
CA LYS A 52 -3.96 28.58 1.20
C LYS A 52 -4.89 29.79 1.38
N ARG A 53 -4.28 30.96 1.58
CA ARG A 53 -4.95 32.28 1.62
C ARG A 53 -5.88 32.43 0.41
N LYS A 54 -7.19 32.49 0.64
CA LYS A 54 -8.16 33.15 -0.25
C LYS A 54 -8.92 34.23 0.54
N PRO A 55 -9.14 35.42 -0.04
CA PRO A 55 -9.72 36.55 0.68
C PRO A 55 -11.19 36.35 1.06
N GLN A 56 -11.55 37.07 2.12
CA GLN A 56 -12.72 36.96 2.99
C GLN A 56 -14.04 37.32 2.28
N GLN A 57 -15.05 36.45 2.42
CA GLN A 57 -16.42 36.78 2.86
C GLN A 57 -17.32 35.53 2.75
N GLN A 58 -17.46 34.81 3.87
CA GLN A 58 -18.61 33.98 4.28
C GLN A 58 -18.24 33.28 5.61
N GLN A 59 -18.25 34.07 6.69
CA GLN A 59 -18.00 33.61 8.05
C GLN A 59 -19.32 33.21 8.70
N GLN A 60 -19.70 31.93 8.58
CA GLN A 60 -20.58 31.24 9.54
C GLN A 60 -20.62 29.71 9.34
N GLN A 61 -20.08 29.16 8.25
CA GLN A 61 -19.97 27.70 8.05
C GLN A 61 -18.56 27.11 8.25
N GLN A 62 -17.55 27.91 8.64
CA GLN A 62 -16.15 27.49 8.65
C GLN A 62 -15.66 26.81 9.96
N GLN A 63 -16.42 26.82 11.05
CA GLN A 63 -15.95 26.24 12.34
C GLN A 63 -16.01 24.69 12.41
N GLN A 64 -16.72 24.01 11.51
CA GLN A 64 -16.79 22.54 11.53
C GLN A 64 -15.58 21.84 10.87
N GLN A 65 -14.66 22.56 10.24
CA GLN A 65 -13.59 21.97 9.42
C GLN A 65 -12.27 21.65 10.16
N GLN A 66 -12.16 21.94 11.46
CA GLN A 66 -10.91 21.72 12.23
C GLN A 66 -10.94 20.49 13.15
N ARG A 67 -11.80 19.51 12.86
CA ARG A 67 -11.94 18.32 13.70
C ARG A 67 -10.90 17.27 13.31
N ALA A 68 -10.18 16.73 14.28
CA ALA A 68 -9.21 15.67 14.06
C ALA A 68 -9.91 14.36 13.66
N THR A 69 -9.28 13.57 12.80
CA THR A 69 -9.83 12.30 12.31
C THR A 69 -9.28 11.14 13.15
N LEU A 70 -10.16 10.30 13.69
CA LEU A 70 -9.77 9.08 14.42
C LEU A 70 -9.77 7.88 13.49
N THR A 71 -8.62 7.23 13.34
CA THR A 71 -8.44 6.03 12.51
C THR A 71 -7.94 4.88 13.37
N VAL A 72 -8.41 3.67 13.12
CA VAL A 72 -7.83 2.44 13.70
C VAL A 72 -7.22 1.63 12.57
N ALA A 73 -6.01 1.09 12.76
CA ALA A 73 -5.30 0.30 11.75
C ALA A 73 -5.20 -1.18 12.17
N ARG A 74 -5.15 -2.12 11.21
CA ARG A 74 -5.07 -3.58 11.49
C ARG A 74 -3.65 -4.11 11.70
N SER A 75 -2.61 -3.36 11.33
CA SER A 75 -1.22 -3.81 11.39
C SER A 75 -0.43 -3.20 12.54
N HIS A 76 0.33 -4.07 13.21
CA HIS A 76 1.29 -3.81 14.26
C HIS A 76 2.40 -2.87 13.77
N THR A 77 2.34 -1.61 14.18
CA THR A 77 3.54 -0.78 14.37
C THR A 77 3.25 0.11 15.56
N GLN A 78 3.82 -0.27 16.69
CA GLN A 78 3.75 0.45 17.94
C GLN A 78 4.55 1.76 17.77
N THR A 79 3.90 2.85 17.38
CA THR A 79 4.43 4.18 17.69
C THR A 79 3.97 4.50 19.11
N LEU A 80 4.79 4.11 20.10
CA LEU A 80 4.70 4.64 21.46
C LEU A 80 4.82 6.18 21.38
N PRO A 81 3.87 6.94 21.96
CA PRO A 81 4.09 8.35 22.25
C PRO A 81 4.95 8.46 23.52
N ASP A 82 6.12 9.09 23.41
CA ASP A 82 6.97 9.41 24.57
C ASP A 82 6.26 10.45 25.46
N ILE A 83 5.61 9.95 26.51
CA ILE A 83 5.17 10.76 27.64
C ILE A 83 6.24 10.55 28.72
N ASN A 84 7.12 11.54 28.92
CA ASN A 84 7.62 11.91 30.25
C ASN A 84 8.55 13.13 30.18
N ALA A 85 8.08 14.23 30.76
CA ALA A 85 8.84 15.42 31.07
C ALA A 85 9.10 15.50 32.60
N ALA A 86 10.37 15.77 32.95
CA ALA A 86 10.90 16.39 34.19
C ALA A 86 10.75 15.63 35.53
N LYS A 87 11.69 15.55 36.50
CA LYS A 87 13.10 15.96 36.84
C LYS A 87 13.37 15.36 38.28
N PRO A 88 14.52 15.49 39.02
CA PRO A 88 15.84 16.12 38.78
C PRO A 88 17.11 15.26 39.17
N ASN A 89 18.30 15.83 38.89
CA ASN A 89 19.72 15.44 39.15
C ASN A 89 20.11 15.40 40.66
N PRO A 90 21.34 15.05 41.17
CA PRO A 90 22.73 15.20 40.64
C PRO A 90 23.64 13.93 40.72
N SER A 91 24.74 13.76 39.97
CA SER A 91 26.07 14.38 40.16
C SER A 91 27.06 14.07 38.99
N ALA A 92 27.87 15.07 38.61
CA ALA A 92 28.90 15.12 37.54
C ALA A 92 30.29 14.57 38.01
N PRO A 93 31.43 14.62 37.26
CA PRO A 93 31.74 15.17 35.90
C PRO A 93 32.51 14.19 34.95
N THR A 94 32.68 14.43 33.64
CA THR A 94 33.88 15.07 33.02
C THR A 94 33.72 15.17 31.46
N THR A 95 33.82 16.39 30.91
CA THR A 95 34.34 16.92 29.59
C THR A 95 34.44 16.01 28.33
N THR A 96 34.23 16.35 27.04
CA THR A 96 34.01 17.58 26.22
C THR A 96 33.83 17.19 24.72
N THR A 97 32.99 17.93 23.95
CA THR A 97 33.02 18.26 22.46
C THR A 97 33.11 17.12 21.40
N THR A 98 32.29 17.00 20.32
CA THR A 98 31.75 17.94 19.30
C THR A 98 30.44 17.43 18.60
N ALA A 99 29.66 18.35 18.02
CA ALA A 99 28.31 18.26 17.39
C ALA A 99 28.25 17.67 15.94
N PRO A 100 27.09 17.67 15.20
CA PRO A 100 25.71 17.27 15.51
C PRO A 100 25.19 16.15 14.57
N ALA A 101 24.39 15.19 15.08
CA ALA A 101 23.74 14.14 14.29
C ALA A 101 22.38 14.62 13.71
N PRO A 102 22.04 14.33 12.44
CA PRO A 102 20.73 14.66 11.87
C PRO A 102 19.64 13.70 12.37
N ALA A 103 18.49 14.28 12.70
CA ALA A 103 17.33 13.61 13.29
C ALA A 103 16.80 12.45 12.43
N THR A 104 16.81 11.24 12.98
CA THR A 104 16.21 10.04 12.39
C THR A 104 14.68 10.13 12.46
N LYS A 105 14.03 10.42 11.33
CA LYS A 105 12.56 10.29 11.20
C LYS A 105 12.21 8.81 11.03
N LYS A 106 11.38 8.30 11.95
CA LYS A 106 10.84 6.92 11.98
C LYS A 106 10.16 6.55 10.64
N PRO A 107 10.31 5.30 10.16
CA PRO A 107 9.68 4.86 8.92
C PRO A 107 8.15 4.79 9.07
N PRO A 108 7.37 5.21 8.06
CA PRO A 108 5.92 5.15 8.08
C PRO A 108 5.42 3.73 7.80
N ALA A 109 4.52 3.26 8.65
CA ALA A 109 3.96 1.92 8.61
C ALA A 109 3.09 1.69 7.37
N VAL A 110 3.32 0.56 6.68
CA VAL A 110 2.53 0.11 5.53
C VAL A 110 1.13 -0.28 6.01
N LYS A 111 0.12 0.49 5.59
CA LYS A 111 -1.29 0.17 5.79
C LYS A 111 -1.71 -0.73 4.65
N TYR A 112 -1.85 -2.02 4.91
CA TYR A 112 -2.46 -2.92 3.95
C TYR A 112 -3.97 -2.60 3.90
N ASN A 113 -4.40 -1.90 2.85
CA ASN A 113 -5.81 -1.83 2.54
C ASN A 113 -6.24 -3.23 2.05
N THR A 114 -7.17 -3.87 2.75
CA THR A 114 -7.62 -5.22 2.36
C THR A 114 -8.54 -5.21 1.13
N LEU A 115 -8.98 -4.02 0.68
CA LEU A 115 -9.82 -3.84 -0.49
C LEU A 115 -9.08 -2.98 -1.52
N PRO A 116 -8.97 -3.41 -2.80
CA PRO A 116 -8.44 -2.57 -3.86
C PRO A 116 -9.34 -1.35 -4.07
N ALA A 117 -8.83 -0.14 -3.86
CA ALA A 117 -9.55 1.09 -4.20
C ALA A 117 -9.13 1.61 -5.58
N VAL A 118 -9.90 2.55 -6.13
CA VAL A 118 -9.53 3.26 -7.36
C VAL A 118 -8.17 3.95 -7.16
N ASP A 119 -7.33 3.91 -8.20
CA ASP A 119 -5.95 4.40 -8.22
C ASP A 119 -5.00 3.74 -7.21
N SER A 120 -5.41 2.66 -6.54
CA SER A 120 -4.49 1.86 -5.72
C SER A 120 -3.62 0.99 -6.61
N ILE A 121 -2.38 0.81 -6.20
CA ILE A 121 -1.44 -0.08 -6.87
C ILE A 121 -1.66 -1.48 -6.34
N VAL A 122 -1.67 -2.47 -7.22
CA VAL A 122 -1.86 -3.87 -6.87
C VAL A 122 -0.74 -4.71 -7.47
N LEU A 123 -0.30 -5.71 -6.73
CA LEU A 123 0.47 -6.83 -7.26
C LEU A 123 -0.52 -7.94 -7.60
N ALA A 124 -0.53 -8.34 -8.85
CA ALA A 124 -1.45 -9.34 -9.36
C ALA A 124 -0.72 -10.38 -10.20
N ARG A 125 -1.18 -11.63 -10.13
CA ARG A 125 -0.67 -12.74 -10.93
C ARG A 125 -1.47 -12.85 -12.21
N VAL A 126 -0.81 -12.93 -13.36
CA VAL A 126 -1.47 -13.19 -14.65
C VAL A 126 -1.98 -14.63 -14.67
N THR A 127 -3.29 -14.80 -14.78
CA THR A 127 -3.92 -16.14 -14.86
C THR A 127 -4.18 -16.56 -16.29
N ARG A 128 -4.54 -15.63 -17.17
CA ARG A 128 -4.82 -15.92 -18.57
C ARG A 128 -4.54 -14.71 -19.44
N VAL A 129 -3.91 -14.94 -20.59
CA VAL A 129 -3.67 -13.93 -21.61
C VAL A 129 -4.52 -14.25 -22.83
N GLN A 130 -5.27 -13.25 -23.31
CA GLN A 130 -6.07 -13.31 -24.53
C GLN A 130 -5.62 -12.20 -25.48
N LYS A 131 -6.03 -12.27 -26.76
CA LYS A 131 -5.61 -11.31 -27.79
C LYS A 131 -5.96 -9.83 -27.47
N ARG A 132 -7.03 -9.60 -26.72
CA ARG A 132 -7.55 -8.25 -26.40
C ARG A 132 -7.48 -7.89 -24.91
N GLN A 133 -7.18 -8.85 -24.04
CA GLN A 133 -7.25 -8.66 -22.59
C GLN A 133 -6.42 -9.71 -21.85
N ALA A 134 -5.98 -9.38 -20.65
CA ALA A 134 -5.33 -10.30 -19.71
C ALA A 134 -6.11 -10.31 -18.40
N THR A 135 -6.40 -11.50 -17.87
CA THR A 135 -7.03 -11.68 -16.57
C THR A 135 -5.95 -11.91 -15.51
N LEU A 136 -6.12 -11.27 -14.37
CA LEU A 136 -5.19 -11.26 -13.26
C LEU A 136 -5.91 -11.62 -11.96
N THR A 137 -5.18 -12.22 -11.03
CA THR A 137 -5.63 -12.41 -9.64
C THR A 137 -4.83 -11.48 -8.74
N ILE A 138 -5.50 -10.55 -8.05
CA ILE A 138 -4.85 -9.61 -7.13
C ILE A 138 -4.35 -10.40 -5.92
N LEU A 139 -3.05 -10.27 -5.64
CA LEU A 139 -2.39 -10.87 -4.50
C LEU A 139 -2.31 -9.89 -3.34
N VAL A 140 -1.93 -8.63 -3.63
CA VAL A 140 -1.67 -7.61 -2.62
C VAL A 140 -2.09 -6.24 -3.15
N VAL A 141 -2.68 -5.42 -2.28
CA VAL A 141 -2.91 -3.99 -2.53
C VAL A 141 -1.81 -3.20 -1.81
N LEU A 142 -1.09 -2.40 -2.58
CA LEU A 142 -0.04 -1.49 -2.13
C LEU A 142 -0.65 -0.10 -1.93
N ASP A 143 -0.30 0.55 -0.82
CA ASP A 143 -0.67 1.94 -0.55
C ASP A 143 0.43 2.86 -1.11
N GLU A 144 0.14 3.60 -2.18
CA GLU A 144 1.07 4.55 -2.83
C GLU A 144 1.26 5.85 -2.01
N SER A 145 0.63 5.99 -0.84
CA SER A 145 0.81 7.19 0.01
C SER A 145 2.19 7.31 0.68
N GLN A 146 3.17 6.50 0.27
CA GLN A 146 4.57 6.57 0.70
C GLN A 146 5.52 6.67 -0.50
N HIS A 147 5.56 7.82 -1.19
CA HIS A 147 6.73 8.17 -1.99
C HIS A 147 7.88 8.56 -1.06
N HIS A 148 8.55 7.55 -0.50
CA HIS A 148 9.87 7.69 0.11
C HIS A 148 10.79 6.66 -0.56
N SER A 149 11.94 7.11 -1.04
CA SER A 149 12.97 6.29 -1.67
C SER A 149 13.29 5.07 -0.79
N LEU A 150 13.04 3.87 -1.33
CA LEU A 150 13.30 2.62 -0.64
C LEU A 150 14.80 2.32 -0.72
N ASP A 151 15.50 2.51 0.40
CA ASP A 151 16.86 2.02 0.57
C ASP A 151 16.85 0.50 0.81
N THR A 152 17.89 -0.17 0.30
CA THR A 152 18.02 -1.63 0.09
C THR A 152 17.94 -2.50 1.37
N SER A 153 17.79 -1.91 2.55
CA SER A 153 17.72 -2.61 3.85
C SER A 153 16.34 -3.13 4.24
N ASP A 154 15.25 -2.64 3.63
CA ASP A 154 13.88 -2.88 4.11
C ASP A 154 13.22 -4.17 3.58
N MET A 155 13.88 -4.87 2.67
CA MET A 155 13.34 -6.12 2.08
C MET A 155 13.24 -7.25 3.12
N ALA A 156 14.20 -7.33 4.06
CA ALA A 156 14.22 -8.38 5.08
C ALA A 156 13.06 -8.26 6.08
N SER A 157 12.68 -7.04 6.46
CA SER A 157 11.57 -6.79 7.39
C SER A 157 10.21 -7.02 6.76
N LEU A 158 10.04 -6.76 5.46
CA LEU A 158 8.79 -7.03 4.73
C LEU A 158 8.52 -8.54 4.57
N LEU A 159 9.57 -9.37 4.48
CA LEU A 159 9.45 -10.82 4.47
C LEU A 159 9.07 -11.37 5.86
N ALA A 160 9.56 -10.73 6.93
CA ALA A 160 9.25 -11.12 8.32
C ALA A 160 7.85 -10.69 8.77
N SER A 161 7.29 -9.61 8.21
CA SER A 161 5.95 -9.10 8.52
C SER A 161 4.84 -9.63 7.60
N ALA A 162 5.20 -10.48 6.64
CA ALA A 162 4.23 -11.12 5.75
C ALA A 162 3.37 -12.12 6.54
N PRO A 163 2.03 -12.12 6.37
CA PRO A 163 1.17 -13.14 6.98
C PRO A 163 1.63 -14.56 6.55
N PRO A 164 1.48 -15.58 7.41
CA PRO A 164 1.90 -16.96 7.11
C PRO A 164 1.25 -17.58 5.87
N LEU A 165 0.24 -16.92 5.29
CA LEU A 165 -0.34 -17.24 3.98
C LEU A 165 0.63 -17.04 2.81
N LEU A 166 1.73 -16.29 2.97
CA LEU A 166 2.73 -16.05 1.93
C LEU A 166 3.91 -17.05 2.03
N THR A 167 4.24 -17.53 3.23
CA THR A 167 5.42 -18.38 3.48
C THR A 167 5.27 -19.81 2.93
N ASN A 168 4.04 -20.28 2.69
CA ASN A 168 3.79 -21.61 2.12
C ASN A 168 3.78 -21.65 0.58
N SER A 169 4.02 -20.53 -0.11
CA SER A 169 3.92 -20.48 -1.58
C SER A 169 5.21 -20.86 -2.33
N THR A 170 6.29 -21.25 -1.63
CA THR A 170 7.53 -21.75 -2.25
C THR A 170 7.55 -23.27 -2.41
N THR A 171 6.57 -24.00 -1.87
CA THR A 171 6.38 -25.42 -2.17
C THR A 171 5.25 -25.60 -3.15
N ASN A 172 5.63 -26.18 -4.29
CA ASN A 172 4.80 -26.57 -5.41
C ASN A 172 3.78 -27.66 -5.01
N ALA A 173 2.74 -27.32 -4.24
CA ALA A 173 1.54 -28.13 -4.00
C ALA A 173 0.56 -27.31 -3.14
N ASP A 174 -0.54 -26.85 -3.75
CA ASP A 174 -1.85 -26.47 -3.15
C ASP A 174 -2.49 -25.30 -3.93
N ASN A 175 -2.67 -25.50 -5.24
CA ASN A 175 -3.07 -24.44 -6.18
C ASN A 175 -4.58 -24.19 -6.30
N ASN A 176 -5.46 -24.86 -5.56
CA ASN A 176 -6.87 -24.95 -5.99
C ASN A 176 -7.93 -24.27 -5.11
N ASN A 177 -7.59 -23.52 -4.06
CA ASN A 177 -8.64 -22.87 -3.24
C ASN A 177 -8.37 -21.40 -2.86
N ALA A 178 -7.11 -20.95 -2.87
CA ALA A 178 -6.79 -19.56 -2.52
C ALA A 178 -7.14 -18.54 -3.62
N ASP A 179 -7.24 -18.99 -4.88
CA ASP A 179 -7.53 -18.09 -6.00
C ASP A 179 -9.01 -17.73 -6.15
N GLU A 180 -9.92 -18.56 -5.63
CA GLU A 180 -11.37 -18.31 -5.72
C GLU A 180 -11.83 -17.17 -4.78
N LEU A 181 -11.16 -17.00 -3.64
CA LEU A 181 -11.45 -15.92 -2.69
C LEU A 181 -10.72 -14.60 -3.00
N ARG A 182 -9.83 -14.59 -4.01
CA ARG A 182 -9.05 -13.40 -4.36
C ARG A 182 -9.80 -12.54 -5.38
N PHE A 183 -9.63 -11.23 -5.25
CA PHE A 183 -10.17 -10.29 -6.22
C PHE A 183 -9.53 -10.51 -7.59
N GLN A 184 -10.36 -10.67 -8.61
CA GLN A 184 -9.90 -10.80 -9.98
C GLN A 184 -9.87 -9.42 -10.64
N ALA A 185 -8.93 -9.22 -11.55
CA ALA A 185 -8.77 -7.99 -12.30
C ALA A 185 -8.55 -8.29 -13.79
N LEU A 186 -8.82 -7.31 -14.62
CA LEU A 186 -8.69 -7.40 -16.07
C LEU A 186 -7.94 -6.18 -16.61
N ILE A 187 -6.93 -6.43 -17.43
CA ILE A 187 -6.22 -5.42 -18.21
C ILE A 187 -6.61 -5.57 -19.67
N ARG A 188 -7.19 -4.52 -20.24
CA ARG A 188 -7.54 -4.48 -21.67
C ARG A 188 -6.34 -4.04 -22.50
N LYS A 189 -6.34 -4.36 -23.80
CA LYS A 189 -5.25 -4.02 -24.73
C LYS A 189 -4.93 -2.53 -24.72
N GLU A 190 -5.96 -1.70 -24.68
CA GLU A 190 -5.87 -0.24 -24.64
C GLU A 190 -5.31 0.32 -23.32
N ASP A 191 -5.25 -0.49 -22.26
CA ASP A 191 -4.84 -0.07 -20.92
C ASP A 191 -3.42 -0.56 -20.57
N VAL A 192 -2.68 -1.15 -21.52
CA VAL A 192 -1.31 -1.65 -21.33
C VAL A 192 -0.24 -0.56 -21.48
N ARG A 193 -0.45 0.38 -22.41
CA ARG A 193 0.47 1.48 -22.67
C ARG A 193 -0.31 2.80 -22.75
N ALA A 194 0.31 3.89 -22.30
CA ALA A 194 -0.27 5.22 -22.45
C ALA A 194 -0.35 5.66 -23.93
N VAL A 195 0.64 5.27 -24.74
CA VAL A 195 0.83 5.68 -26.13
C VAL A 195 0.90 4.44 -27.04
N GLU A 196 0.50 4.58 -28.31
CA GLU A 196 0.50 3.50 -29.32
C GLU A 196 -0.30 2.24 -28.90
N LYS A 197 -1.48 2.45 -28.31
CA LYS A 197 -2.38 1.39 -27.81
C LYS A 197 -2.74 0.33 -28.87
N ASP A 198 -2.80 0.70 -30.14
CA ASP A 198 -3.16 -0.22 -31.23
C ASP A 198 -2.06 -1.22 -31.58
N ARG A 199 -0.80 -0.88 -31.34
CA ARG A 199 0.37 -1.73 -31.63
C ARG A 199 0.69 -2.72 -30.52
N VAL A 200 -0.02 -2.65 -29.39
CA VAL A 200 0.18 -3.56 -28.26
C VAL A 200 -0.21 -4.98 -28.65
N VAL A 201 0.71 -5.93 -28.52
CA VAL A 201 0.42 -7.37 -28.66
C VAL A 201 0.45 -7.99 -27.27
N MET A 202 -0.69 -8.50 -26.79
CA MET A 202 -0.79 -8.97 -25.39
C MET A 202 0.20 -10.08 -25.03
N ASP A 203 0.47 -10.98 -25.97
CA ASP A 203 1.40 -12.12 -25.79
C ASP A 203 2.86 -11.68 -25.58
N GLU A 204 3.25 -10.53 -26.17
CA GLU A 204 4.58 -9.94 -25.98
C GLU A 204 4.70 -9.10 -24.70
N MET A 205 3.57 -8.77 -24.06
CA MET A 205 3.54 -7.89 -22.89
C MET A 205 3.44 -8.69 -21.59
N PHE A 206 2.65 -9.77 -21.59
CA PHE A 206 2.38 -10.59 -20.42
C PHE A 206 2.39 -12.06 -20.78
N ARG A 207 2.88 -12.90 -19.87
CA ARG A 207 2.70 -14.34 -19.90
C ARG A 207 1.95 -14.83 -18.67
N VAL A 208 1.34 -16.00 -18.80
CA VAL A 208 0.65 -16.65 -17.69
C VAL A 208 1.65 -16.98 -16.59
N GLY A 209 1.29 -16.67 -15.35
CA GLY A 209 2.14 -16.86 -14.17
C GLY A 209 2.96 -15.63 -13.77
N ASP A 210 3.02 -14.59 -14.61
CA ASP A 210 3.76 -13.36 -14.29
C ASP A 210 3.16 -12.59 -13.13
N ILE A 211 4.01 -11.91 -12.37
CA ILE A 211 3.56 -10.96 -11.35
C ILE A 211 3.69 -9.55 -11.92
N VAL A 212 2.55 -8.88 -12.00
CA VAL A 212 2.37 -7.57 -12.60
C VAL A 212 2.00 -6.56 -11.53
N ARG A 213 2.69 -5.42 -11.53
CA ARG A 213 2.29 -4.22 -10.81
C ARG A 213 1.36 -3.40 -11.68
N ALA A 214 0.11 -3.25 -11.26
CA ALA A 214 -0.92 -2.53 -12.00
C ALA A 214 -1.62 -1.51 -11.10
N SER A 215 -2.22 -0.49 -11.70
CA SER A 215 -3.08 0.48 -11.01
C SER A 215 -4.54 0.13 -11.27
N VAL A 216 -5.38 0.14 -10.24
CA VAL A 216 -6.82 -0.04 -10.39
C VAL A 216 -7.42 1.22 -11.01
N ILE A 217 -8.11 1.09 -12.15
CA ILE A 217 -8.82 2.18 -12.81
C ILE A 217 -10.22 2.34 -12.20
N SER A 218 -10.91 1.22 -12.05
CA SER A 218 -12.25 1.18 -11.49
C SER A 218 -12.54 -0.21 -10.94
N ILE A 219 -13.52 -0.27 -10.06
CA ILE A 219 -14.01 -1.53 -9.48
C ILE A 219 -14.63 -2.43 -10.55
N GLY A 220 -15.01 -1.86 -11.70
CA GLY A 220 -15.52 -2.60 -12.85
C GLY A 220 -16.92 -3.15 -12.61
N ASP A 221 -17.09 -4.44 -12.85
CA ASP A 221 -18.34 -5.18 -12.65
C ASP A 221 -18.30 -6.01 -11.34
N GLN A 222 -19.25 -6.94 -11.16
CA GLN A 222 -19.28 -7.80 -9.98
C GLN A 222 -18.11 -8.80 -9.91
N SER A 223 -17.41 -9.06 -11.03
CA SER A 223 -16.44 -10.16 -11.14
C SER A 223 -15.00 -9.67 -11.27
N PHE A 224 -14.77 -8.55 -11.97
CA PHE A 224 -13.43 -8.08 -12.35
C PHE A 224 -13.25 -6.59 -12.08
N TYR A 225 -12.17 -6.26 -11.37
CA TYR A 225 -11.62 -4.92 -11.32
C TYR A 225 -10.99 -4.57 -12.68
N TYR A 226 -11.14 -3.33 -13.15
CA TYR A 226 -10.36 -2.87 -14.30
C TYR A 226 -9.04 -2.29 -13.84
N ALA A 227 -7.94 -2.78 -14.39
CA ALA A 227 -6.59 -2.36 -14.06
C ALA A 227 -5.83 -1.88 -15.30
N THR A 228 -4.86 -0.99 -15.08
CA THR A 228 -3.97 -0.46 -16.12
C THR A 228 -2.51 -0.67 -15.77
N THR A 229 -1.69 -0.85 -16.80
CA THR A 229 -0.22 -0.84 -16.73
C THR A 229 0.38 0.26 -17.61
N ALA A 230 -0.41 1.27 -17.96
CA ALA A 230 -0.03 2.32 -18.90
C ALA A 230 1.12 3.21 -18.43
N ARG A 231 1.39 3.28 -17.12
CA ARG A 231 2.50 4.07 -16.54
C ARG A 231 3.83 3.30 -16.66
N ASN A 232 4.95 4.03 -16.63
CA ASN A 232 6.30 3.43 -16.79
C ASN A 232 6.69 2.52 -15.63
N GLU A 233 6.22 2.84 -14.44
CA GLU A 233 6.43 2.07 -13.22
C GLU A 233 5.53 0.83 -13.14
N LEU A 234 4.55 0.71 -14.03
CA LEU A 234 3.60 -0.40 -14.03
C LEU A 234 3.97 -1.39 -15.13
N GLY A 235 3.80 -2.68 -14.82
CA GLY A 235 4.23 -3.76 -15.70
C GLY A 235 4.66 -5.00 -14.92
N VAL A 236 5.29 -5.92 -15.63
CA VAL A 236 5.85 -7.15 -15.10
C VAL A 236 7.03 -6.81 -14.18
N VAL A 237 6.95 -7.29 -12.94
CA VAL A 237 7.99 -7.14 -11.91
C VAL A 237 8.71 -8.47 -11.69
N LEU A 238 7.97 -9.58 -11.72
CA LEU A 238 8.51 -10.93 -11.59
C LEU A 238 8.04 -11.77 -12.77
N ALA A 239 8.99 -12.43 -13.43
CA ALA A 239 8.72 -13.36 -14.50
C ALA A 239 9.51 -14.65 -14.30
N ARG A 240 8.95 -15.72 -14.83
CA ARG A 240 9.61 -17.01 -14.95
C ARG A 240 9.81 -17.31 -16.44
N SER A 241 10.98 -17.85 -16.80
CA SER A 241 11.27 -18.32 -18.16
C SER A 241 10.53 -19.63 -18.43
N GLU A 242 10.47 -20.04 -19.69
CA GLU A 242 9.90 -21.35 -20.08
C GLU A 242 10.56 -22.52 -19.34
N ALA A 243 11.87 -22.43 -19.08
CA ALA A 243 12.64 -23.42 -18.31
C ALA A 243 12.32 -23.42 -16.81
N GLY A 244 11.49 -22.48 -16.34
CA GLY A 244 11.09 -22.38 -14.95
C GLY A 244 12.01 -21.51 -14.08
N ASN A 245 13.01 -20.84 -14.67
CA ASN A 245 13.99 -20.02 -13.95
C ASN A 245 13.48 -18.59 -13.72
N MET A 246 14.02 -17.92 -12.70
CA MET A 246 13.73 -16.50 -12.47
C MET A 246 14.40 -15.63 -13.52
N MET A 247 13.65 -14.66 -14.05
CA MET A 247 14.16 -13.69 -15.01
C MET A 247 14.39 -12.34 -14.35
N PHE A 248 15.37 -11.58 -14.86
CA PHE A 248 15.66 -10.22 -14.40
C PHE A 248 15.35 -9.20 -15.50
N PRO A 249 14.94 -7.97 -15.15
CA PRO A 249 14.65 -6.92 -16.12
C PRO A 249 15.94 -6.41 -16.77
N VAL A 250 16.02 -6.45 -18.10
CA VAL A 250 17.15 -5.89 -18.86
C VAL A 250 16.78 -4.55 -19.48
N SER A 251 15.57 -4.47 -20.02
CA SER A 251 15.03 -3.24 -20.60
C SER A 251 13.54 -3.13 -20.30
N TRP A 252 12.95 -2.00 -20.70
CA TRP A 252 11.50 -1.77 -20.60
C TRP A 252 10.64 -2.74 -21.45
N ARG A 253 11.26 -3.54 -22.34
CA ARG A 253 10.58 -4.53 -23.19
C ARG A 253 11.06 -5.97 -22.98
N GLU A 254 12.14 -6.19 -22.25
CA GLU A 254 12.85 -7.48 -22.27
C GLU A 254 13.25 -7.88 -20.86
N MET A 255 12.93 -9.12 -20.52
CA MET A 255 13.46 -9.82 -19.36
C MET A 255 14.38 -10.92 -19.85
N ARG A 256 15.49 -11.14 -19.14
CA ARG A 256 16.46 -12.19 -19.49
C ARG A 256 16.53 -13.22 -18.39
N ASP A 257 16.58 -14.48 -18.79
CA ASP A 257 16.83 -15.59 -17.86
C ASP A 257 18.29 -15.51 -17.37
N ALA A 258 18.48 -15.59 -16.05
CA ALA A 258 19.80 -15.54 -15.43
C ALA A 258 20.69 -16.73 -15.80
N VAL A 259 20.11 -17.89 -16.12
CA VAL A 259 20.86 -19.12 -16.40
C VAL A 259 21.05 -19.34 -17.90
N THR A 260 19.95 -19.30 -18.65
CA THR A 260 19.99 -19.61 -20.09
C THR A 260 20.42 -18.40 -20.94
N GLY A 261 20.33 -17.19 -20.40
CA GLY A 261 20.63 -15.95 -21.12
C GLY A 261 19.60 -15.59 -22.20
N VAL A 262 18.52 -16.36 -22.33
CA VAL A 262 17.46 -16.13 -23.33
C VAL A 262 16.64 -14.90 -22.93
N ALA A 263 16.43 -14.05 -23.93
CA ALA A 263 15.63 -12.85 -23.87
C ALA A 263 14.16 -13.15 -24.16
N GLU A 264 13.24 -12.77 -23.28
CA GLU A 264 11.80 -12.81 -23.54
C GLU A 264 11.20 -11.41 -23.47
N LEU A 265 10.31 -11.12 -24.41
CA LEU A 265 9.58 -9.86 -24.47
C LEU A 265 8.52 -9.83 -23.38
N ARG A 266 8.52 -8.76 -22.57
CA ARG A 266 7.53 -8.45 -21.52
C ARG A 266 7.38 -6.93 -21.38
N LYS A 267 6.22 -6.44 -20.91
CA LYS A 267 6.05 -5.04 -20.50
C LYS A 267 6.66 -4.84 -19.12
N VAL A 268 7.96 -4.63 -19.05
CA VAL A 268 8.69 -4.56 -17.78
C VAL A 268 8.41 -3.25 -17.06
N ALA A 269 8.15 -3.32 -15.75
CA ALA A 269 8.07 -2.16 -14.88
C ALA A 269 9.47 -1.58 -14.66
N ARG A 270 9.64 -0.26 -14.70
CA ARG A 270 10.92 0.37 -14.40
C ARG A 270 11.38 -0.04 -12.97
N PRO A 271 12.55 -0.68 -12.82
CA PRO A 271 13.17 -0.84 -11.51
C PRO A 271 13.62 0.55 -11.02
N PHE A 272 13.37 0.80 -9.74
CA PHE A 272 13.60 2.05 -9.00
C PHE A 272 14.75 2.94 -9.52
#